data_AF-A0A3E5EUK1-F1
#
_entry.id   AF-A0A3E5EUK1-F1
#
_cell.length_a   1.000
_cell.length_b   1.000
_cell.length_c   1.000
_cell.angle_alpha   90.00
_cell.angle_beta   90.00
_cell.angle_gamma   90.00
#
_symmetry.space_group_name_H-M   'P 1'
#
loop_
_entity.id
_entity.type
_entity.pdbx_description
1 polymer ?
#
loop_
_entity_poly.entity_id
_entity_poly.type
_entity_poly.pdbx_seq_one_letter_code
_entity_poly.pdbx_strand_id
1 'polypeptide(L)'
;MKSISIYAVTRNQNIGQLQKLERQLSGREYFLKMRTWELESMKSLVRELEAHMDEVYALRFFYSFQIPRLGKEFDLLQIKDEQIVNIELKSGAVSDETIRKQLIQNRYYLSVLGRPIYSYTYISSQNRLVRLTNHDHIVEADWQQLCGLLKNKSADYGGEIEDLFQAEMYLISPLTEPLKFLRKEYFLTSQQRDIKRQILKRIRTEHTGYYSFSGLPGTGKTLLLYDIAMKLSQKHKVCMIHCGEAGKKWEILHERLRRIDFWSDNQIKSPINLEDYSAILVDEAHLLSAEKLELLLECVKEQPVIFSSDVEDMISSKEIDRRGTHRIEHFPEIQIFRLTNRIRANAEVSSFIQNMMHLPTGKSQKGYPHIEVVYANDSIEAEKLIKNYKSQGYQYRKEPYDANDNTTGQEHAEYLAVVLNDQYYYDEEGYLRSNKQGRKEMSDVRKLFHYLNQVKESLALVILENEEVYGRLLNLLQGK
;
A
#
# COMPACT_ATOMS: atom_id res chain seq x y z
N MET A 1 9.32 6.94 -17.42
CA MET A 1 10.56 7.75 -17.61
C MET A 1 11.73 6.90 -18.08
N LYS A 2 12.61 7.47 -18.91
CA LYS A 2 13.83 6.85 -19.47
C LYS A 2 15.09 7.30 -18.73
N SER A 3 16.17 6.53 -18.88
CA SER A 3 17.49 6.87 -18.35
C SER A 3 18.16 7.99 -19.17
N ILE A 4 18.88 8.87 -18.49
CA ILE A 4 19.50 10.07 -19.07
C ILE A 4 21.01 10.09 -18.84
N SER A 5 21.74 10.87 -19.64
CA SER A 5 23.18 11.06 -19.44
C SER A 5 23.42 12.04 -18.29
N ILE A 6 23.96 11.54 -17.17
CA ILE A 6 24.35 12.41 -16.04
C ILE A 6 25.45 13.40 -16.43
N TYR A 7 26.30 13.01 -17.38
CA TYR A 7 27.34 13.87 -17.94
C TYR A 7 26.75 15.10 -18.63
N ALA A 8 25.70 14.93 -19.45
CA ALA A 8 25.07 16.01 -20.19
C ALA A 8 24.35 17.01 -19.25
N VAL A 9 23.66 16.50 -18.24
CA VAL A 9 22.90 17.31 -17.28
C VAL A 9 23.77 18.04 -16.25
N THR A 10 25.04 17.64 -16.07
CA THR A 10 25.99 18.34 -15.18
C THR A 10 26.86 19.39 -15.87
N ARG A 11 26.69 19.62 -17.18
CA ARG A 11 27.40 20.71 -17.88
C ARG A 11 26.93 22.10 -17.39
N ASN A 12 27.64 23.14 -17.80
CA ASN A 12 27.38 24.52 -17.37
C ASN A 12 26.02 25.02 -17.90
N GLN A 13 24.98 24.85 -17.10
CA GLN A 13 23.59 25.26 -17.40
C GLN A 13 22.93 25.85 -16.16
N ASN A 14 21.93 26.71 -16.34
CA ASN A 14 21.08 27.16 -15.25
C ASN A 14 19.95 26.14 -14.95
N ILE A 15 19.36 26.22 -13.75
CA ILE A 15 18.34 25.25 -13.29
C ILE A 15 17.14 25.19 -14.24
N GLY A 16 16.66 26.32 -14.76
CA GLY A 16 15.50 26.34 -15.66
C GLY A 16 15.74 25.65 -16.99
N GLN A 17 16.94 25.79 -17.56
CA GLN A 17 17.36 25.04 -18.76
C GLN A 17 17.50 23.55 -18.46
N LEU A 18 18.10 23.22 -17.31
CA LEU A 18 18.32 21.85 -16.88
C LEU A 18 17.01 21.08 -16.68
N GLN A 19 15.98 21.71 -16.09
CA GLN A 19 14.65 21.10 -15.92
C GLN A 19 14.00 20.78 -17.27
N LYS A 20 14.19 21.63 -18.29
CA LYS A 20 13.68 21.39 -19.64
C LYS A 20 14.44 20.23 -20.30
N LEU A 21 15.77 20.23 -20.18
CA LEU A 21 16.62 19.18 -20.73
C LEU A 21 16.32 17.82 -20.10
N GLU A 22 16.24 17.74 -18.78
CA GLU A 22 15.90 16.50 -18.06
C GLU A 22 14.56 15.95 -18.53
N ARG A 23 13.50 16.77 -18.52
CA ARG A 23 12.17 16.34 -18.97
C ARG A 23 12.17 15.84 -20.41
N GLN A 24 12.87 16.53 -21.31
CA GLN A 24 12.98 16.10 -22.71
C GLN A 24 13.69 14.76 -22.84
N LEU A 25 14.77 14.54 -22.10
CA LEU A 25 15.57 13.31 -22.17
C LEU A 25 14.89 12.13 -21.46
N SER A 26 14.23 12.38 -20.33
CA SER A 26 13.59 11.35 -19.50
C SER A 26 12.16 11.03 -19.95
N GLY A 27 11.51 11.93 -20.69
CA GLY A 27 10.12 11.77 -21.11
C GLY A 27 9.10 11.90 -19.97
N ARG A 28 9.47 12.46 -18.81
CA ARG A 28 8.53 12.69 -17.70
C ARG A 28 7.41 13.66 -18.10
N GLU A 29 6.21 13.40 -17.59
CA GLU A 29 5.04 14.25 -17.86
C GLU A 29 5.16 15.63 -17.21
N TYR A 30 5.80 15.71 -16.04
CA TYR A 30 5.99 16.92 -15.24
C TYR A 30 7.45 17.39 -15.18
N PHE A 31 7.67 18.64 -14.77
CA PHE A 31 9.01 19.19 -14.54
C PHE A 31 9.56 18.74 -13.18
N LEU A 32 10.77 18.17 -13.17
CA LEU A 32 11.45 17.81 -11.92
C LEU A 32 11.86 19.07 -11.14
N LYS A 33 11.50 19.15 -9.85
CA LYS A 33 11.91 20.25 -8.97
C LYS A 33 13.33 20.00 -8.44
N MET A 34 14.33 20.42 -9.20
CA MET A 34 15.74 20.26 -8.81
C MET A 34 16.18 21.27 -7.76
N ARG A 35 16.98 20.83 -6.79
CA ARG A 35 17.59 21.71 -5.77
C ARG A 35 19.03 22.04 -6.16
N THR A 36 19.48 23.26 -5.89
CA THR A 36 20.85 23.70 -6.24
C THR A 36 21.93 22.80 -5.63
N TRP A 37 21.77 22.40 -4.37
CA TRP A 37 22.75 21.55 -3.68
C TRP A 37 22.83 20.13 -4.27
N GLU A 38 21.74 19.63 -4.84
CA GLU A 38 21.66 18.31 -5.47
C GLU A 38 22.43 18.32 -6.79
N LEU A 39 22.21 19.37 -7.60
CA LEU A 39 22.98 19.61 -8.82
C LEU A 39 24.48 19.75 -8.55
N GLU A 40 24.88 20.53 -7.54
CA GLU A 40 26.30 20.69 -7.20
C GLU A 40 26.93 19.39 -6.68
N SER A 41 26.17 18.58 -5.95
CA SER A 41 26.62 17.24 -5.53
C SER A 41 26.78 16.30 -6.72
N MET A 42 25.84 16.33 -7.67
CA MET A 42 25.92 15.54 -8.91
C MET A 42 27.07 15.98 -9.81
N LYS A 43 27.34 17.30 -9.93
CA LYS A 43 28.52 17.83 -10.63
C LYS A 43 29.82 17.35 -10.00
N SER A 44 29.91 17.36 -8.68
CA SER A 44 31.10 16.91 -7.94
C SER A 44 31.33 15.41 -8.14
N LEU A 45 30.27 14.60 -8.09
CA LEU A 45 30.32 13.17 -8.43
C LEU A 45 30.85 12.95 -9.85
N VAL A 46 30.33 13.69 -10.84
CA VAL A 46 30.76 13.55 -12.24
C VAL A 46 32.24 13.90 -12.42
N ARG A 47 32.75 14.92 -11.73
CA ARG A 47 34.20 15.25 -11.76
C ARG A 47 35.06 14.12 -11.21
N GLU A 48 34.63 13.50 -10.10
CA GLU A 48 35.33 12.33 -9.56
C GLU A 48 35.28 11.14 -10.51
N LEU A 49 34.15 10.92 -11.20
CA LEU A 49 34.08 9.90 -12.24
C LEU A 49 35.02 10.23 -13.43
N GLU A 50 35.05 11.47 -13.89
CA GLU A 50 35.95 11.92 -14.98
C GLU A 50 37.43 11.73 -14.62
N ALA A 51 37.79 11.86 -13.34
CA ALA A 51 39.15 11.61 -12.86
C ALA A 51 39.56 10.12 -12.87
N HIS A 52 38.59 9.21 -12.90
CA HIS A 52 38.82 7.76 -12.78
C HIS A 52 38.32 6.95 -14.00
N MET A 53 37.62 7.57 -14.95
CA MET A 53 37.20 6.95 -16.21
C MET A 53 36.96 7.95 -17.34
N ASP A 54 37.29 7.54 -18.57
CA ASP A 54 37.12 8.40 -19.76
C ASP A 54 35.66 8.45 -20.27
N GLU A 55 34.98 7.30 -20.27
CA GLU A 55 33.66 7.14 -20.91
C GLU A 55 32.47 7.60 -20.03
N VAL A 56 32.64 8.62 -19.19
CA VAL A 56 31.54 9.15 -18.34
C VAL A 56 30.35 9.61 -19.17
N TYR A 57 30.61 10.12 -20.37
CA TYR A 57 29.58 10.56 -21.31
C TYR A 57 28.63 9.44 -21.76
N ALA A 58 29.08 8.18 -21.71
CA ALA A 58 28.28 7.02 -22.10
C ALA A 58 27.32 6.56 -21.00
N LEU A 59 27.57 6.94 -19.74
CA LEU A 59 26.77 6.48 -18.62
C LEU A 59 25.33 7.00 -18.67
N ARG A 60 24.38 6.10 -18.42
CA ARG A 60 22.94 6.38 -18.34
C ARG A 60 22.40 6.04 -16.95
N PHE A 61 21.61 6.96 -16.39
CA PHE A 61 20.97 6.77 -15.09
C PHE A 61 19.52 7.24 -15.13
N PHE A 62 18.66 6.55 -14.39
CA PHE A 62 17.40 7.13 -13.93
C PHE A 62 17.72 8.09 -12.79
N TYR A 63 17.43 9.37 -13.00
CA TYR A 63 17.72 10.45 -12.07
C TYR A 63 16.45 10.87 -11.32
N SER A 64 16.47 10.86 -9.97
CA SER A 64 15.36 11.25 -9.09
C SER A 64 14.08 10.43 -9.34
N PHE A 65 14.21 9.11 -9.48
CA PHE A 65 13.07 8.23 -9.71
C PHE A 65 12.31 7.97 -8.40
N GLN A 66 11.01 8.23 -8.38
CA GLN A 66 10.13 7.90 -7.27
C GLN A 66 9.24 6.71 -7.64
N ILE A 67 9.27 5.64 -6.83
CA ILE A 67 8.38 4.50 -7.03
C ILE A 67 6.93 4.99 -6.87
N PRO A 68 6.09 4.81 -7.92
CA PRO A 68 4.68 5.19 -7.86
C PRO A 68 3.99 4.60 -6.62
N ARG A 69 3.11 5.39 -5.99
CA ARG A 69 2.28 5.02 -4.82
C ARG A 69 3.02 4.69 -3.51
N LEU A 70 4.29 4.29 -3.55
CA LEU A 70 5.12 3.99 -2.36
C LEU A 70 5.90 5.21 -1.84
N GLY A 71 6.16 6.18 -2.71
CA GLY A 71 6.78 7.46 -2.38
C GLY A 71 8.29 7.39 -2.11
N LYS A 72 8.92 6.23 -2.26
CA LYS A 72 10.37 6.07 -2.15
C LYS A 72 11.05 6.63 -3.41
N GLU A 73 11.99 7.55 -3.20
CA GLU A 73 12.81 8.16 -4.25
C GLU A 73 14.25 7.63 -4.23
N PHE A 74 14.87 7.51 -5.41
CA PHE A 74 16.28 7.20 -5.60
C PHE A 74 16.94 8.31 -6.42
N ASP A 75 18.10 8.79 -5.97
CA ASP A 75 18.80 9.89 -6.63
C ASP A 75 19.35 9.46 -7.99
N LEU A 76 20.20 8.43 -8.04
CA LEU A 76 20.76 7.89 -9.28
C LEU A 76 20.70 6.37 -9.30
N LEU A 77 20.00 5.81 -10.28
CA LEU A 77 19.94 4.37 -10.55
C LEU A 77 20.47 4.05 -11.93
N GLN A 78 21.49 3.20 -12.02
CA GLN A 78 21.86 2.52 -13.25
C GLN A 78 21.35 1.08 -13.17
N ILE A 79 20.48 0.71 -14.10
CA ILE A 79 19.88 -0.62 -14.19
C ILE A 79 20.38 -1.25 -15.48
N LYS A 80 21.14 -2.34 -15.34
CA LYS A 80 21.62 -3.17 -16.45
C LYS A 80 21.14 -4.60 -16.26
N ASP A 81 21.21 -5.43 -17.31
CA ASP A 81 20.72 -6.81 -17.25
C ASP A 81 21.31 -7.62 -16.08
N GLU A 82 22.60 -7.46 -15.81
CA GLU A 82 23.30 -8.25 -14.79
C GLU A 82 23.36 -7.60 -13.41
N GLN A 83 23.06 -6.29 -13.28
CA GLN A 83 23.27 -5.58 -12.03
C GLN A 83 22.53 -4.24 -11.93
N ILE A 84 22.40 -3.77 -10.71
CA ILE A 84 21.90 -2.44 -10.38
C ILE A 84 22.94 -1.70 -9.57
N VAL A 85 23.26 -0.46 -9.97
CA VAL A 85 24.08 0.47 -9.19
C VAL A 85 23.19 1.60 -8.70
N ASN A 86 23.03 1.71 -7.39
CA ASN A 86 22.30 2.78 -6.71
C ASN A 86 23.28 3.74 -6.04
N ILE A 87 23.25 5.02 -6.43
CA ILE A 87 24.10 6.07 -5.86
C ILE A 87 23.19 7.15 -5.25
N GLU A 88 23.32 7.35 -3.95
CA GLU A 88 22.65 8.43 -3.20
C GLU A 88 23.59 9.64 -3.05
N LEU A 89 23.04 10.85 -3.15
CA LEU A 89 23.76 12.11 -3.07
C LEU A 89 23.46 12.82 -1.74
N LYS A 90 24.51 13.22 -1.03
CA LYS A 90 24.40 14.07 0.17
C LYS A 90 25.28 15.30 0.02
N SER A 91 24.73 16.46 0.31
CA SER A 91 25.48 17.72 0.33
C SER A 91 26.27 17.91 1.62
N GLY A 92 25.66 17.60 2.77
CA GLY A 92 26.28 17.74 4.10
C GLY A 92 26.68 16.41 4.73
N ALA A 93 27.42 16.49 5.83
CA ALA A 93 27.78 15.32 6.64
C ALA A 93 26.52 14.62 7.17
N VAL A 94 26.50 13.29 7.04
CA VAL A 94 25.41 12.41 7.50
C VAL A 94 26.04 11.22 8.22
N SER A 95 25.44 10.77 9.32
CA SER A 95 25.97 9.63 10.07
C SER A 95 25.88 8.33 9.27
N ASP A 96 26.88 7.46 9.43
CA ASP A 96 26.92 6.14 8.79
C ASP A 96 25.69 5.30 9.16
N GLU A 97 25.11 5.46 10.35
CA GLU A 97 23.85 4.80 10.72
C GLU A 97 22.66 5.26 9.86
N THR A 98 22.59 6.55 9.53
CA THR A 98 21.54 7.11 8.67
C THR A 98 21.72 6.62 7.23
N ILE A 99 22.96 6.64 6.73
CA ILE A 99 23.32 6.11 5.41
C ILE A 99 22.97 4.62 5.33
N ARG A 100 23.37 3.84 6.34
CA ARG A 100 23.06 2.41 6.46
C ARG A 100 21.57 2.14 6.36
N LYS A 101 20.76 2.84 7.16
CA LYS A 101 19.29 2.68 7.14
C LYS A 101 18.71 2.99 5.76
N GLN A 102 19.19 4.05 5.10
CA GLN A 102 18.74 4.43 3.76
C GLN A 102 19.14 3.38 2.71
N LEU A 103 20.41 2.97 2.66
CA LEU A 103 20.89 2.02 1.65
C LEU A 103 20.31 0.62 1.82
N ILE A 104 20.11 0.13 3.05
CA ILE A 104 19.43 -1.16 3.30
C ILE A 104 17.99 -1.07 2.76
N GLN A 105 17.31 0.04 3.04
CA GLN A 105 15.97 0.28 2.53
C GLN A 105 15.94 0.37 1.00
N ASN A 106 16.90 1.04 0.37
CA ASN A 106 16.98 1.10 -1.09
C ASN A 106 17.19 -0.29 -1.69
N ARG A 107 18.19 -1.04 -1.19
CA ARG A 107 18.48 -2.41 -1.63
C ARG A 107 17.25 -3.30 -1.51
N TYR A 108 16.49 -3.12 -0.45
CA TYR A 108 15.22 -3.80 -0.25
C TYR A 108 14.24 -3.54 -1.40
N TYR A 109 14.00 -2.27 -1.77
CA TYR A 109 13.11 -1.93 -2.90
C TYR A 109 13.61 -2.44 -4.24
N LEU A 110 14.91 -2.41 -4.46
CA LEU A 110 15.52 -2.86 -5.71
C LEU A 110 15.57 -4.39 -5.84
N SER A 111 15.48 -5.13 -4.74
CA SER A 111 15.62 -6.59 -4.73
C SER A 111 14.57 -7.34 -5.56
N VAL A 112 13.40 -6.73 -5.78
CA VAL A 112 12.33 -7.32 -6.59
C VAL A 112 12.74 -7.53 -8.05
N LEU A 113 13.77 -6.82 -8.51
CA LEU A 113 14.31 -6.96 -9.87
C LEU A 113 15.18 -8.21 -10.04
N GLY A 114 15.51 -8.91 -8.96
CA GLY A 114 16.25 -10.18 -8.99
C GLY A 114 17.71 -10.04 -9.45
N ARG A 115 18.28 -8.84 -9.41
CA ARG A 115 19.64 -8.53 -9.86
C ARG A 115 20.55 -8.23 -8.66
N PRO A 116 21.87 -8.54 -8.74
CA PRO A 116 22.87 -8.00 -7.83
C PRO A 116 22.76 -6.47 -7.68
N ILE A 117 22.77 -5.97 -6.44
CA ILE A 117 22.60 -4.55 -6.13
C ILE A 117 23.83 -4.01 -5.41
N TYR A 118 24.46 -3.01 -6.01
CA TYR A 118 25.57 -2.26 -5.43
C TYR A 118 25.07 -0.88 -5.00
N SER A 119 25.18 -0.59 -3.70
CA SER A 119 24.60 0.62 -3.10
C SER A 119 25.70 1.51 -2.53
N TYR A 120 25.76 2.75 -3.03
CA TYR A 120 26.74 3.76 -2.70
C TYR A 120 26.06 5.03 -2.17
N THR A 121 26.81 5.81 -1.39
CA THR A 121 26.46 7.18 -1.05
C THR A 121 27.68 8.06 -1.27
N TYR A 122 27.49 9.16 -1.99
CA TYR A 122 28.50 10.19 -2.18
C TYR A 122 28.15 11.43 -1.35
N ILE A 123 29.09 11.88 -0.53
CA ILE A 123 28.95 13.03 0.36
C ILE A 123 29.87 14.14 -0.17
N SER A 124 29.31 15.11 -0.87
CA SER A 124 30.09 16.10 -1.62
C SER A 124 30.90 17.05 -0.74
N SER A 125 30.37 17.46 0.43
CA SER A 125 31.11 18.32 1.39
C SER A 125 32.40 17.71 1.93
N GLN A 126 32.53 16.39 1.92
CA GLN A 126 33.69 15.66 2.44
C GLN A 126 34.48 14.96 1.34
N ASN A 127 34.02 15.06 0.09
CA ASN A 127 34.44 14.21 -1.03
C ASN A 127 34.55 12.71 -0.64
N ARG A 128 33.56 12.23 0.13
CA ARG A 128 33.58 10.91 0.75
C ARG A 128 32.64 9.98 0.00
N LEU A 129 33.15 8.82 -0.41
CA LEU A 129 32.38 7.77 -1.07
C LEU A 129 32.31 6.56 -0.13
N VAL A 130 31.10 6.12 0.18
CA VAL A 130 30.86 4.93 1.00
C VAL A 130 29.95 3.94 0.30
N ARG A 131 30.02 2.67 0.69
CA ARG A 131 29.16 1.61 0.16
C ARG A 131 28.59 0.72 1.26
N LEU A 132 27.44 0.11 0.95
CA LEU A 132 26.83 -0.92 1.77
C LEU A 132 27.38 -2.31 1.39
N THR A 133 28.00 -3.00 2.33
CA THR A 133 28.47 -4.39 2.16
C THR A 133 27.31 -5.40 2.14
N ASN A 134 27.60 -6.65 1.79
CA ASN A 134 26.63 -7.75 1.83
C ASN A 134 26.15 -8.08 3.26
N HIS A 135 26.97 -7.76 4.27
CA HIS A 135 26.64 -7.93 5.68
C HIS A 135 26.03 -6.65 6.30
N ASP A 136 25.48 -5.77 5.47
CA ASP A 136 24.83 -4.53 5.86
C ASP A 136 25.70 -3.53 6.65
N HIS A 137 27.03 -3.57 6.51
CA HIS A 137 27.93 -2.56 7.07
C HIS A 137 28.28 -1.46 6.06
N ILE A 138 28.42 -0.23 6.54
CA ILE A 138 28.97 0.89 5.77
C ILE A 138 30.49 0.84 5.85
N VAL A 139 31.13 0.94 4.69
CA VAL A 139 32.59 1.00 4.55
C VAL A 139 32.95 2.07 3.54
N GLU A 140 34.14 2.65 3.67
CA GLU A 140 34.72 3.50 2.63
C GLU A 140 34.80 2.71 1.31
N ALA A 141 34.52 3.42 0.23
CA ALA A 141 34.50 2.85 -1.10
C ALA A 141 35.57 3.46 -1.98
N ASP A 142 36.07 2.66 -2.89
CA ASP A 142 37.08 3.06 -3.85
C ASP A 142 36.44 3.51 -5.17
N TRP A 143 36.97 4.59 -5.75
CA TRP A 143 36.47 5.16 -7.00
C TRP A 143 36.68 4.22 -8.19
N GLN A 144 37.80 3.50 -8.25
CA GLN A 144 38.06 2.54 -9.32
C GLN A 144 37.06 1.38 -9.26
N GLN A 145 36.71 0.92 -8.05
CA GLN A 145 35.65 -0.07 -7.86
C GLN A 145 34.30 0.41 -8.38
N LEU A 146 33.88 1.63 -8.05
CA LEU A 146 32.62 2.20 -8.55
C LEU A 146 32.64 2.34 -10.08
N CYS A 147 33.71 2.92 -10.64
CA CYS A 147 33.86 3.06 -12.09
C CYS A 147 33.86 1.70 -12.81
N GLY A 148 34.48 0.67 -12.23
CA GLY A 148 34.47 -0.69 -12.75
C GLY A 148 33.06 -1.27 -12.83
N LEU A 149 32.23 -1.06 -11.80
CA LEU A 149 30.82 -1.45 -11.82
C LEU A 149 30.04 -0.69 -12.90
N LEU A 150 30.20 0.64 -12.97
CA LEU A 150 29.48 1.47 -13.95
C LEU A 150 29.82 1.12 -15.41
N LYS A 151 31.06 0.66 -15.65
CA LYS A 151 31.56 0.17 -16.95
C LYS A 151 31.13 -1.25 -17.32
N ASN A 152 30.37 -1.97 -16.48
CA ASN A 152 29.92 -3.33 -16.81
C ASN A 152 29.27 -3.35 -18.22
N LYS A 153 29.71 -4.29 -19.07
CA LYS A 153 29.34 -4.38 -20.48
C LYS A 153 27.92 -4.88 -20.75
N SER A 154 27.20 -5.38 -19.72
CA SER A 154 25.79 -5.74 -19.83
C SER A 154 24.97 -4.56 -20.35
N ALA A 155 23.88 -4.82 -21.08
CA ALA A 155 23.08 -3.75 -21.67
C ALA A 155 22.36 -2.93 -20.59
N ASP A 156 22.28 -1.61 -20.82
CA ASP A 156 21.42 -0.72 -20.03
C ASP A 156 19.94 -1.04 -20.32
N TYR A 157 19.10 -0.95 -19.29
CA TYR A 157 17.66 -1.07 -19.47
C TYR A 157 17.11 0.11 -20.29
N GLY A 158 16.52 -0.19 -21.46
CA GLY A 158 16.04 0.80 -22.43
C GLY A 158 14.56 1.17 -22.33
N GLY A 159 13.79 0.49 -21.48
CA GLY A 159 12.37 0.74 -21.26
C GLY A 159 12.09 1.89 -20.28
N GLU A 160 10.82 2.04 -19.90
CA GLU A 160 10.45 2.94 -18.82
C GLU A 160 10.68 2.27 -17.47
N ILE A 161 11.30 2.97 -16.52
CA ILE A 161 11.60 2.38 -15.20
C ILE A 161 10.31 2.02 -14.44
N GLU A 162 9.22 2.73 -14.67
CA GLU A 162 7.91 2.46 -14.09
C GLU A 162 7.44 1.03 -14.41
N ASP A 163 7.80 0.50 -15.58
CA ASP A 163 7.51 -0.88 -15.99
C ASP A 163 8.18 -1.92 -15.06
N LEU A 164 9.32 -1.57 -14.46
CA LEU A 164 10.05 -2.42 -13.51
C LEU A 164 9.50 -2.35 -12.08
N PHE A 165 8.73 -1.31 -11.75
CA PHE A 165 8.24 -1.03 -10.40
C PHE A 165 6.70 -1.01 -10.32
N GLN A 166 6.05 -2.02 -10.91
CA GLN A 166 4.60 -2.21 -10.84
C GLN A 166 4.12 -2.41 -9.41
N ALA A 167 2.97 -1.82 -9.05
CA ALA A 167 2.45 -1.82 -7.68
C ALA A 167 2.27 -3.25 -7.14
N GLU A 168 1.84 -4.18 -7.98
CA GLU A 168 1.65 -5.61 -7.74
C GLU A 168 2.87 -6.26 -7.08
N MET A 169 4.08 -5.83 -7.46
CA MET A 169 5.34 -6.38 -6.93
C MET A 169 5.55 -6.04 -5.45
N TYR A 170 4.86 -5.02 -4.93
CA TYR A 170 5.03 -4.50 -3.57
C TYR A 170 3.83 -4.78 -2.67
N LEU A 171 2.72 -5.22 -3.25
CA LEU A 171 1.40 -5.33 -2.62
C LEU A 171 1.12 -6.72 -2.05
N ILE A 172 2.04 -7.20 -1.21
CA ILE A 172 1.95 -8.53 -0.61
C ILE A 172 0.93 -8.55 0.53
N SER A 173 0.09 -9.58 0.57
CA SER A 173 -0.74 -9.87 1.75
C SER A 173 -0.16 -11.04 2.53
N PRO A 174 -0.03 -10.95 3.88
CA PRO A 174 0.37 -12.09 4.69
C PRO A 174 -0.54 -13.31 4.51
N LEU A 175 -1.84 -13.09 4.27
CA LEU A 175 -2.85 -14.15 4.19
C LEU A 175 -2.88 -14.86 2.83
N THR A 176 -2.61 -14.14 1.73
CA THR A 176 -2.64 -14.74 0.37
C THR A 176 -1.25 -15.11 -0.14
N GLU A 177 -0.20 -14.43 0.33
CA GLU A 177 1.19 -14.67 -0.07
C GLU A 177 2.10 -14.88 1.16
N PRO A 178 1.78 -15.85 2.05
CA PRO A 178 2.46 -16.03 3.34
C PRO A 178 3.96 -16.30 3.18
N LEU A 179 4.38 -17.03 2.14
CA LEU A 179 5.80 -17.34 1.92
C LEU A 179 6.62 -16.10 1.57
N LYS A 180 6.09 -15.20 0.73
CA LYS A 180 6.77 -13.94 0.42
C LYS A 180 6.79 -13.02 1.64
N PHE A 181 5.70 -13.00 2.41
CA PHE A 181 5.63 -12.28 3.68
C PHE A 181 6.72 -12.76 4.67
N LEU A 182 6.86 -14.08 4.86
CA LEU A 182 7.87 -14.68 5.75
C LEU A 182 9.31 -14.38 5.32
N ARG A 183 9.57 -14.31 4.01
CA ARG A 183 10.86 -13.89 3.46
C ARG A 183 11.11 -12.38 3.55
N LYS A 184 10.11 -11.62 4.03
CA LYS A 184 10.09 -10.16 4.01
C LYS A 184 10.32 -9.66 2.60
N GLU A 185 9.44 -10.00 1.67
CA GLU A 185 9.49 -9.48 0.29
C GLU A 185 8.46 -8.35 0.09
N TYR A 186 7.96 -7.73 1.17
CA TYR A 186 6.85 -6.77 1.18
C TYR A 186 7.26 -5.37 1.64
N PHE A 187 6.52 -4.33 1.27
CA PHE A 187 6.93 -2.97 1.61
C PHE A 187 5.90 -2.26 2.47
N LEU A 188 6.37 -1.65 3.55
CA LEU A 188 5.59 -0.67 4.29
C LEU A 188 5.79 0.72 3.69
N THR A 189 4.69 1.44 3.47
CA THR A 189 4.71 2.85 3.07
C THR A 189 5.35 3.71 4.15
N SER A 190 5.73 4.94 3.80
CA SER A 190 6.29 5.87 4.79
C SER A 190 5.34 6.08 5.98
N GLN A 191 4.03 6.19 5.73
CA GLN A 191 3.01 6.32 6.77
C GLN A 191 2.94 5.09 7.67
N GLN A 192 2.87 3.88 7.09
CA GLN A 192 2.85 2.62 7.85
C GLN A 192 4.11 2.46 8.72
N ARG A 193 5.29 2.80 8.20
CA ARG A 193 6.55 2.76 8.97
C ARG A 193 6.54 3.75 10.13
N ASP A 194 5.96 4.92 9.93
CA ASP A 194 5.88 5.93 10.98
C ASP A 194 4.90 5.49 12.09
N ILE A 195 3.71 5.01 11.73
CA ILE A 195 2.74 4.43 12.67
C ILE A 195 3.39 3.28 13.45
N LYS A 196 4.03 2.32 12.77
CA LYS A 196 4.79 1.24 13.41
C LYS A 196 5.81 1.77 14.41
N ARG A 197 6.60 2.79 14.02
CA ARG A 197 7.63 3.37 14.87
C ARG A 197 7.02 3.99 16.13
N GLN A 198 5.94 4.74 16.00
CA GLN A 198 5.25 5.39 17.11
C GLN A 198 4.71 4.35 18.10
N ILE A 199 3.99 3.33 17.61
CA ILE A 199 3.45 2.23 18.42
C ILE A 199 4.58 1.48 19.14
N LEU A 200 5.59 0.99 18.42
CA LEU A 200 6.68 0.21 19.01
C LEU A 200 7.53 1.02 19.99
N LYS A 201 7.70 2.33 19.77
CA LYS A 201 8.44 3.19 20.68
C LYS A 201 7.73 3.26 22.04
N ARG A 202 6.41 3.44 22.04
CA ARG A 202 5.63 3.52 23.28
C ARG A 202 5.48 2.19 23.99
N ILE A 203 5.21 1.11 23.25
CA ILE A 203 5.21 -0.25 23.84
C ILE A 203 6.56 -0.54 24.53
N ARG A 204 7.67 -0.07 23.97
CA ARG A 204 9.00 -0.25 24.59
C ARG A 204 9.19 0.57 25.87
N THR A 205 8.55 1.72 26.00
CA THR A 205 8.71 2.61 27.17
C THR A 205 7.68 2.36 28.26
N GLU A 206 6.44 2.08 27.87
CA GLU A 206 5.28 1.97 28.77
C GLU A 206 4.91 0.51 29.05
N HIS A 207 5.31 -0.43 28.18
CA HIS A 207 4.94 -1.86 28.26
C HIS A 207 3.43 -2.18 28.19
N THR A 208 2.58 -1.16 28.09
CA THR A 208 1.12 -1.25 28.04
C THR A 208 0.53 -0.32 26.95
N GLY A 209 -0.79 -0.23 26.90
CA GLY A 209 -1.53 0.78 26.14
C GLY A 209 -2.38 0.21 25.00
N TYR A 210 -3.33 1.05 24.56
CA TYR A 210 -4.24 0.75 23.47
C TYR A 210 -3.86 1.55 22.22
N TYR A 211 -3.82 0.86 21.08
CA TYR A 211 -3.46 1.43 19.80
C TYR A 211 -4.49 1.00 18.76
N SER A 212 -4.92 1.91 17.90
CA SER A 212 -5.83 1.61 16.80
C SER A 212 -5.30 2.27 15.55
N PHE A 213 -5.22 1.53 14.44
CA PHE A 213 -5.05 2.15 13.14
C PHE A 213 -6.17 1.73 12.20
N SER A 214 -6.78 2.72 11.56
CA SER A 214 -7.90 2.53 10.65
C SER A 214 -7.60 3.06 9.26
N GLY A 215 -8.29 2.55 8.25
CA GLY A 215 -8.14 3.00 6.87
C GLY A 215 -9.03 2.20 5.94
N LEU A 216 -9.26 2.72 4.72
CA LEU A 216 -10.08 2.02 3.72
C LEU A 216 -9.51 0.64 3.36
N PRO A 217 -10.31 -0.26 2.79
CA PRO A 217 -9.79 -1.54 2.29
C PRO A 217 -8.67 -1.31 1.26
N GLY A 218 -7.60 -2.10 1.32
CA GLY A 218 -6.43 -1.92 0.43
C GLY A 218 -5.40 -0.86 0.88
N THR A 219 -5.53 -0.29 2.08
CA THR A 219 -4.50 0.56 2.72
C THR A 219 -3.37 -0.24 3.39
N GLY A 220 -3.42 -1.57 3.36
CA GLY A 220 -2.37 -2.46 3.89
C GLY A 220 -2.36 -2.60 5.42
N LYS A 221 -3.52 -2.50 6.07
CA LYS A 221 -3.67 -2.64 7.53
C LYS A 221 -3.20 -4.00 8.06
N THR A 222 -3.71 -5.09 7.50
CA THR A 222 -3.29 -6.46 7.84
C THR A 222 -1.79 -6.64 7.70
N LEU A 223 -1.17 -6.13 6.62
CA LEU A 223 0.27 -6.19 6.43
C LEU A 223 1.04 -5.46 7.56
N LEU A 224 0.59 -4.27 7.94
CA LEU A 224 1.17 -3.50 9.04
C LEU A 224 1.01 -4.22 10.38
N LEU A 225 -0.18 -4.76 10.68
CA LEU A 225 -0.46 -5.49 11.92
C LEU A 225 0.44 -6.71 12.06
N TYR A 226 0.54 -7.50 11.00
CA TYR A 226 1.39 -8.69 10.94
C TYR A 226 2.88 -8.38 11.07
N ASP A 227 3.35 -7.32 10.43
CA ASP A 227 4.73 -6.88 10.55
C ASP A 227 5.06 -6.39 11.99
N ILE A 228 4.11 -5.73 12.66
CA ILE A 228 4.24 -5.39 14.09
C ILE A 228 4.26 -6.66 14.94
N ALA A 229 3.37 -7.62 14.70
CA ALA A 229 3.34 -8.90 15.43
C ALA A 229 4.66 -9.68 15.29
N MET A 230 5.23 -9.74 14.08
CA MET A 230 6.57 -10.33 13.87
C MET A 230 7.65 -9.61 14.67
N LYS A 231 7.55 -8.29 14.83
CA LYS A 231 8.54 -7.52 15.60
C LYS A 231 8.40 -7.74 17.10
N LEU A 232 7.18 -7.83 17.62
CA LEU A 232 6.91 -8.08 19.04
C LEU A 232 7.21 -9.54 19.43
N SER A 233 6.98 -10.49 18.52
CA SER A 233 7.19 -11.93 18.76
C SER A 233 8.65 -12.39 18.71
N GLN A 234 9.62 -11.48 18.55
CA GLN A 234 11.05 -11.84 18.52
C GLN A 234 11.52 -12.51 19.83
N LYS A 235 10.95 -12.11 20.97
CA LYS A 235 11.36 -12.58 22.30
C LYS A 235 10.25 -13.19 23.13
N HIS A 236 8.99 -12.84 22.86
CA HIS A 236 7.84 -13.25 23.66
C HIS A 236 6.72 -13.77 22.75
N LYS A 237 5.74 -14.47 23.32
CA LYS A 237 4.55 -14.89 22.56
C LYS A 237 3.60 -13.72 22.37
N VAL A 238 2.94 -13.66 21.23
CA VAL A 238 1.88 -12.68 20.95
C VAL A 238 0.63 -13.40 20.44
N CYS A 239 -0.54 -12.84 20.72
CA CYS A 239 -1.82 -13.35 20.22
C CYS A 239 -2.28 -12.48 19.04
N MET A 240 -2.60 -13.12 17.91
CA MET A 240 -3.20 -12.49 16.73
C MET A 240 -4.63 -12.99 16.57
N ILE A 241 -5.61 -12.12 16.75
CA ILE A 241 -7.03 -12.42 16.65
C ILE A 241 -7.56 -11.91 15.30
N HIS A 242 -8.21 -12.77 14.54
CA HIS A 242 -8.86 -12.45 13.27
C HIS A 242 -10.37 -12.41 13.44
N CYS A 243 -10.99 -11.27 13.17
CA CYS A 243 -12.43 -11.11 13.25
C CYS A 243 -13.11 -11.38 11.90
N GLY A 244 -14.26 -12.07 11.92
CA GLY A 244 -15.09 -12.29 10.74
C GLY A 244 -14.58 -13.33 9.75
N GLU A 245 -13.49 -14.05 10.06
CA GLU A 245 -12.96 -15.09 9.17
C GLU A 245 -13.43 -16.49 9.61
N ALA A 246 -14.24 -17.13 8.78
CA ALA A 246 -14.79 -18.48 9.02
C ALA A 246 -13.82 -19.63 8.66
N GLY A 247 -12.59 -19.35 8.22
CA GLY A 247 -11.59 -20.34 7.81
C GLY A 247 -10.15 -19.92 8.13
N LYS A 248 -9.26 -20.89 8.40
CA LYS A 248 -7.87 -20.63 8.81
C LYS A 248 -6.97 -20.34 7.61
N LYS A 249 -6.97 -19.12 7.08
CA LYS A 249 -6.01 -18.72 6.00
C LYS A 249 -4.56 -18.56 6.46
N TRP A 250 -4.32 -18.61 7.77
CA TRP A 250 -3.02 -18.41 8.39
C TRP A 250 -2.29 -19.71 8.76
N GLU A 251 -2.72 -20.90 8.27
CA GLU A 251 -2.09 -22.18 8.63
C GLU A 251 -0.58 -22.21 8.38
N ILE A 252 -0.14 -21.80 7.19
CA ILE A 252 1.30 -21.71 6.85
C ILE A 252 2.04 -20.76 7.81
N LEU A 253 1.40 -19.65 8.19
CA LEU A 253 1.99 -18.67 9.11
C LEU A 253 2.06 -19.24 10.53
N HIS A 254 1.02 -19.94 10.97
CA HIS A 254 0.96 -20.59 12.28
C HIS A 254 2.05 -21.65 12.43
N GLU A 255 2.29 -22.48 11.42
CA GLU A 255 3.37 -23.48 11.44
C GLU A 255 4.76 -22.84 11.51
N ARG A 256 4.95 -21.70 10.84
CA ARG A 256 6.27 -21.04 10.70
C ARG A 256 6.56 -20.05 11.84
N LEU A 257 5.54 -19.39 12.39
CA LEU A 257 5.66 -18.33 13.40
C LEU A 257 5.27 -18.85 14.78
N ARG A 258 6.10 -19.74 15.35
CA ARG A 258 5.85 -20.44 16.63
C ARG A 258 5.65 -19.56 17.88
N ARG A 259 5.86 -18.25 17.77
CA ARG A 259 5.65 -17.26 18.85
C ARG A 259 4.46 -16.35 18.59
N ILE A 260 3.67 -16.65 17.55
CA ILE A 260 2.43 -15.97 17.22
C ILE A 260 1.33 -17.03 17.23
N ASP A 261 0.45 -16.96 18.23
CA ASP A 261 -0.73 -17.81 18.26
C ASP A 261 -1.86 -17.09 17.53
N PHE A 262 -2.47 -17.76 16.55
CA PHE A 262 -3.51 -17.20 15.69
C PHE A 262 -4.88 -17.71 16.11
N TRP A 263 -5.79 -16.80 16.42
CA TRP A 263 -7.11 -17.09 16.96
C TRP A 263 -8.17 -16.51 16.02
N SER A 264 -9.29 -17.18 15.86
CA SER A 264 -10.51 -16.54 15.36
C SER A 264 -11.23 -15.83 16.50
N ASP A 265 -12.02 -14.81 16.17
CA ASP A 265 -12.89 -14.13 17.15
C ASP A 265 -13.92 -15.07 17.79
N ASN A 266 -14.22 -16.22 17.19
CA ASN A 266 -15.04 -17.28 17.80
C ASN A 266 -14.38 -18.00 18.97
N GLN A 267 -13.06 -17.83 19.15
CA GLN A 267 -12.32 -18.32 20.30
C GLN A 267 -12.34 -17.34 21.48
N ILE A 268 -12.87 -16.13 21.29
CA ILE A 268 -13.09 -15.16 22.38
C ILE A 268 -14.35 -15.58 23.13
N LYS A 269 -14.18 -16.50 24.08
CA LYS A 269 -15.24 -17.04 24.95
C LYS A 269 -14.71 -17.14 26.37
N SER A 270 -15.59 -16.94 27.35
CA SER A 270 -15.24 -17.12 28.76
C SER A 270 -15.16 -18.62 29.10
N PRO A 271 -14.11 -19.09 29.83
CA PRO A 271 -12.93 -18.34 30.22
C PRO A 271 -11.91 -18.21 29.08
N ILE A 272 -11.33 -17.03 28.92
CA ILE A 272 -10.24 -16.75 27.97
C ILE A 272 -8.95 -16.52 28.77
N ASN A 273 -7.85 -17.17 28.38
CA ASN A 273 -6.54 -16.96 29.00
C ASN A 273 -5.61 -16.25 28.03
N LEU A 274 -5.17 -15.05 28.40
CA LEU A 274 -4.25 -14.21 27.63
C LEU A 274 -2.94 -13.93 28.37
N GLU A 275 -2.72 -14.53 29.55
CA GLU A 275 -1.60 -14.21 30.44
C GLU A 275 -0.23 -14.56 29.83
N ASP A 276 -0.17 -15.59 28.98
CA ASP A 276 1.07 -16.04 28.33
C ASP A 276 1.54 -15.12 27.20
N TYR A 277 0.70 -14.16 26.77
CA TYR A 277 1.00 -13.27 25.66
C TYR A 277 1.54 -11.94 26.17
N SER A 278 2.59 -11.43 25.52
CA SER A 278 3.15 -10.10 25.80
C SER A 278 2.48 -8.98 25.01
N ALA A 279 1.61 -9.31 24.06
CA ALA A 279 0.85 -8.36 23.25
C ALA A 279 -0.33 -9.07 22.58
N ILE A 280 -1.41 -8.32 22.36
CA ILE A 280 -2.62 -8.79 21.68
C ILE A 280 -2.84 -7.90 20.45
N LEU A 281 -3.03 -8.52 19.30
CA LEU A 281 -3.30 -7.85 18.04
C LEU A 281 -4.64 -8.34 17.50
N VAL A 282 -5.50 -7.42 17.09
CA VAL A 282 -6.86 -7.72 16.61
C VAL A 282 -6.99 -7.18 15.20
N ASP A 283 -7.03 -8.08 14.21
CA ASP A 283 -7.29 -7.75 12.82
C ASP A 283 -8.80 -7.71 12.54
N GLU A 284 -9.17 -6.81 11.63
CA GLU A 284 -10.55 -6.52 11.29
C GLU A 284 -11.46 -6.27 12.50
N ALA A 285 -10.96 -5.53 13.50
CA ALA A 285 -11.67 -5.26 14.76
C ALA A 285 -13.03 -4.56 14.58
N HIS A 286 -13.28 -3.98 13.40
CA HIS A 286 -14.58 -3.47 13.00
C HIS A 286 -15.68 -4.54 12.82
N LEU A 287 -15.30 -5.82 12.76
CA LEU A 287 -16.20 -6.99 12.76
C LEU A 287 -16.39 -7.59 14.17
N LEU A 288 -15.64 -7.11 15.17
CA LEU A 288 -15.74 -7.61 16.53
C LEU A 288 -17.00 -7.09 17.23
N SER A 289 -17.82 -7.99 17.77
CA SER A 289 -19.00 -7.59 18.55
C SER A 289 -18.61 -6.86 19.83
N ALA A 290 -19.48 -5.98 20.32
CA ALA A 290 -19.26 -5.26 21.57
C ALA A 290 -19.05 -6.19 22.78
N GLU A 291 -19.77 -7.31 22.82
CA GLU A 291 -19.67 -8.34 23.87
C GLU A 291 -18.30 -9.04 23.85
N LYS A 292 -17.81 -9.44 22.66
CA LYS A 292 -16.49 -10.07 22.53
C LYS A 292 -15.38 -9.07 22.87
N LEU A 293 -15.54 -7.80 22.50
CA LEU A 293 -14.60 -6.75 22.88
C LEU A 293 -14.53 -6.57 24.39
N GLU A 294 -15.67 -6.57 25.10
CA GLU A 294 -15.68 -6.54 26.58
C GLU A 294 -14.93 -7.71 27.19
N LEU A 295 -15.27 -8.93 26.78
CA LEU A 295 -14.61 -10.15 27.27
C LEU A 295 -13.10 -10.12 27.03
N LEU A 296 -12.67 -9.62 25.87
CA LEU A 296 -11.24 -9.47 25.56
C LEU A 296 -10.57 -8.53 26.56
N LEU A 297 -11.15 -7.35 26.77
CA LEU A 297 -10.57 -6.28 27.59
C LEU A 297 -10.59 -6.58 29.08
N GLU A 298 -11.60 -7.29 29.57
CA GLU A 298 -11.64 -7.77 30.96
C GLU A 298 -10.47 -8.72 31.28
N CYS A 299 -9.95 -9.41 30.27
CA CYS A 299 -8.86 -10.38 30.41
C CYS A 299 -7.48 -9.80 30.06
N VAL A 300 -7.45 -8.63 29.42
CA VAL A 300 -6.21 -7.86 29.22
C VAL A 300 -5.83 -7.21 30.55
N LYS A 301 -4.59 -7.43 30.99
CA LYS A 301 -4.03 -6.77 32.17
C LYS A 301 -3.16 -5.60 31.72
N GLU A 302 -1.87 -5.85 31.57
CA GLU A 302 -0.86 -4.87 31.18
C GLU A 302 -0.48 -5.01 29.70
N GLN A 303 -0.96 -6.04 29.00
CA GLN A 303 -0.55 -6.29 27.62
C GLN A 303 -0.99 -5.13 26.71
N PRO A 304 -0.11 -4.64 25.84
CA PRO A 304 -0.51 -3.70 24.80
C PRO A 304 -1.47 -4.38 23.82
N VAL A 305 -2.53 -3.66 23.44
CA VAL A 305 -3.54 -4.13 22.48
C VAL A 305 -3.54 -3.25 21.24
N ILE A 306 -3.45 -3.88 20.07
CA ILE A 306 -3.36 -3.18 18.78
C ILE A 306 -4.53 -3.61 17.89
N PHE A 307 -5.40 -2.66 17.54
CA PHE A 307 -6.55 -2.86 16.68
C PHE A 307 -6.27 -2.37 15.25
N SER A 308 -6.69 -3.17 14.28
CA SER A 308 -6.74 -2.84 12.85
C SER A 308 -8.20 -2.85 12.41
N SER A 309 -8.68 -1.75 11.82
CA SER A 309 -10.10 -1.59 11.46
C SER A 309 -10.30 -0.92 10.10
N ASP A 310 -11.33 -1.32 9.37
CA ASP A 310 -11.80 -0.53 8.22
C ASP A 310 -12.52 0.74 8.66
N VAL A 311 -12.38 1.80 7.86
CA VAL A 311 -13.22 2.98 7.97
C VAL A 311 -14.49 2.74 7.14
N GLU A 312 -15.62 2.65 7.83
CA GLU A 312 -16.92 2.36 7.23
C GLU A 312 -17.90 3.53 7.38
N ASP A 313 -17.38 4.75 7.62
CA ASP A 313 -18.17 5.95 7.89
C ASP A 313 -19.23 6.25 6.83
N MET A 314 -18.94 5.88 5.58
CA MET A 314 -19.78 6.09 4.40
C MET A 314 -20.99 5.15 4.34
N ILE A 315 -21.06 4.15 5.21
CA ILE A 315 -22.19 3.22 5.27
C ILE A 315 -23.09 3.61 6.43
N SER A 316 -24.40 3.75 6.21
CA SER A 316 -25.32 4.18 7.26
C SER A 316 -25.23 3.32 8.55
N SER A 317 -25.40 3.95 9.72
CA SER A 317 -25.41 3.25 11.01
C SER A 317 -26.55 2.23 11.15
N LYS A 318 -27.62 2.34 10.33
CA LYS A 318 -28.68 1.30 10.29
C LYS A 318 -28.32 0.10 9.40
N GLU A 319 -27.14 0.09 8.76
CA GLU A 319 -26.60 -1.05 8.01
C GLU A 319 -25.48 -1.78 8.79
N ILE A 320 -24.90 -1.18 9.84
CA ILE A 320 -23.72 -1.72 10.55
C ILE A 320 -23.82 -1.49 12.05
N ASP A 321 -23.51 -2.53 12.84
CA ASP A 321 -23.26 -2.37 14.27
C ASP A 321 -21.88 -1.75 14.53
N ARG A 322 -21.85 -0.43 14.77
CA ARG A 322 -20.62 0.31 15.10
C ARG A 322 -20.32 0.36 16.60
N ARG A 323 -21.04 -0.38 17.46
CA ARG A 323 -20.83 -0.29 18.92
C ARG A 323 -19.42 -0.72 19.32
N GLY A 324 -18.87 -1.76 18.70
CA GLY A 324 -17.50 -2.22 18.96
C GLY A 324 -16.46 -1.16 18.58
N THR A 325 -16.50 -0.67 17.34
CA THR A 325 -15.54 0.35 16.85
C THR A 325 -15.66 1.67 17.61
N HIS A 326 -16.87 2.15 17.87
CA HIS A 326 -17.09 3.38 18.63
C HIS A 326 -16.48 3.28 20.02
N ARG A 327 -16.58 2.11 20.69
CA ARG A 327 -15.91 1.89 21.98
C ARG A 327 -14.40 1.89 21.86
N ILE A 328 -13.86 1.27 20.80
CA ILE A 328 -12.43 1.30 20.53
C ILE A 328 -11.94 2.75 20.45
N GLU A 329 -12.61 3.58 19.66
CA GLU A 329 -12.23 4.98 19.44
C GLU A 329 -12.33 5.87 20.69
N HIS A 330 -13.13 5.47 21.68
CA HIS A 330 -13.34 6.22 22.93
C HIS A 330 -12.61 5.59 24.13
N PHE A 331 -11.71 4.61 23.93
CA PHE A 331 -10.91 4.11 25.03
C PHE A 331 -10.04 5.21 25.65
N PRO A 332 -9.94 5.28 26.99
CA PRO A 332 -9.01 6.19 27.64
C PRO A 332 -7.58 6.00 27.11
N GLU A 333 -6.94 7.11 26.74
CA GLU A 333 -5.53 7.14 26.30
C GLU A 333 -5.21 6.32 25.03
N ILE A 334 -6.23 5.86 24.29
CA ILE A 334 -6.00 5.15 23.03
C ILE A 334 -5.31 6.05 22.00
N GLN A 335 -4.32 5.49 21.31
CA GLN A 335 -3.70 6.15 20.17
C GLN A 335 -4.32 5.70 18.87
N ILE A 336 -4.93 6.66 18.17
CA ILE A 336 -5.61 6.43 16.90
C ILE A 336 -4.74 6.95 15.76
N PHE A 337 -4.54 6.11 14.75
CA PHE A 337 -3.84 6.45 13.51
C PHE A 337 -4.75 6.21 12.31
N ARG A 338 -4.69 7.06 11.29
CA ARG A 338 -5.47 6.90 10.06
C ARG A 338 -4.57 6.70 8.85
N LEU A 339 -4.68 5.54 8.22
CA LEU A 339 -4.05 5.22 6.94
C LEU A 339 -4.92 5.78 5.81
N THR A 340 -4.33 6.62 4.97
CA THR A 340 -5.05 7.37 3.93
C THR A 340 -4.67 6.95 2.51
N ASN A 341 -3.49 6.37 2.34
CA ASN A 341 -2.98 6.02 1.02
C ASN A 341 -3.40 4.59 0.62
N ARG A 342 -4.34 4.47 -0.33
CA ARG A 342 -4.67 3.18 -0.97
C ARG A 342 -3.60 2.87 -2.02
N ILE A 343 -2.71 1.95 -1.68
CA ILE A 343 -1.59 1.59 -2.57
C ILE A 343 -2.10 0.75 -3.76
N ARG A 344 -3.23 0.05 -3.58
CA ARG A 344 -3.79 -0.92 -4.53
C ARG A 344 -4.80 -0.35 -5.52
N ALA A 345 -5.35 0.83 -5.27
CA ALA A 345 -6.55 1.28 -5.98
C ALA A 345 -6.41 2.70 -6.52
N ASN A 346 -7.01 2.91 -7.69
CA ASN A 346 -7.17 4.20 -8.32
C ASN A 346 -7.92 5.14 -7.37
N ALA A 347 -7.31 6.31 -7.10
CA ALA A 347 -7.84 7.30 -6.18
C ALA A 347 -9.21 7.84 -6.63
N GLU A 348 -9.41 7.93 -7.94
CA GLU A 348 -10.66 8.37 -8.56
C GLU A 348 -11.78 7.35 -8.32
N VAL A 349 -11.54 6.07 -8.64
CA VAL A 349 -12.49 4.98 -8.35
C VAL A 349 -12.81 4.87 -6.86
N SER A 350 -11.80 5.01 -6.00
CA SER A 350 -11.98 5.03 -4.55
C SER A 350 -12.88 6.18 -4.08
N SER A 351 -12.75 7.36 -4.70
CA SER A 351 -13.60 8.50 -4.41
C SER A 351 -15.02 8.27 -4.91
N PHE A 352 -15.19 7.63 -6.08
CA PHE A 352 -16.50 7.29 -6.62
C PHE A 352 -17.26 6.34 -5.68
N ILE A 353 -16.62 5.24 -5.26
CA ILE A 353 -17.22 4.25 -4.36
C ILE A 353 -17.71 4.92 -3.07
N GLN A 354 -16.90 5.77 -2.46
CA GLN A 354 -17.29 6.49 -1.24
C GLN A 354 -18.53 7.37 -1.45
N ASN A 355 -18.54 8.15 -2.53
CA ASN A 355 -19.65 9.03 -2.86
C ASN A 355 -20.89 8.26 -3.31
N MET A 356 -20.73 7.06 -3.86
CA MET A 356 -21.82 6.15 -4.16
C MET A 356 -22.46 5.61 -2.87
N MET A 357 -21.69 5.33 -1.82
CA MET A 357 -22.25 4.85 -0.55
C MET A 357 -22.99 5.95 0.22
N HIS A 358 -22.50 7.19 0.14
CA HIS A 358 -23.12 8.36 0.75
C HIS A 358 -22.95 9.56 -0.17
N LEU A 359 -24.08 10.01 -0.75
CA LEU A 359 -24.09 11.07 -1.75
C LEU A 359 -23.61 12.39 -1.16
N PRO A 360 -22.73 13.13 -1.87
CA PRO A 360 -22.27 14.44 -1.39
C PRO A 360 -23.41 15.46 -1.44
N THR A 361 -23.43 16.38 -0.47
CA THR A 361 -24.43 17.46 -0.40
C THR A 361 -24.14 18.66 -1.33
N GLY A 362 -23.09 18.58 -2.16
CA GLY A 362 -22.69 19.65 -3.07
C GLY A 362 -21.98 19.14 -4.33
N LYS A 363 -21.78 20.04 -5.30
CA LYS A 363 -21.17 19.72 -6.59
C LYS A 363 -19.74 19.21 -6.43
N SER A 364 -19.47 18.03 -6.99
CA SER A 364 -18.13 17.48 -7.10
C SER A 364 -17.52 17.90 -8.45
N GLN A 365 -16.37 18.57 -8.47
CA GLN A 365 -15.64 18.87 -9.72
C GLN A 365 -14.81 17.69 -10.26
N LYS A 366 -14.96 16.49 -9.69
CA LYS A 366 -14.15 15.32 -10.07
C LYS A 366 -14.76 14.62 -11.28
N GLY A 367 -13.97 14.44 -12.33
CA GLY A 367 -14.29 13.49 -13.42
C GLY A 367 -13.98 12.06 -12.98
N TYR A 368 -14.77 11.11 -13.47
CA TYR A 368 -14.62 9.68 -13.19
C TYR A 368 -14.35 8.87 -14.46
N PRO A 369 -13.18 9.03 -15.12
CA PRO A 369 -12.91 8.40 -16.42
C PRO A 369 -12.83 6.87 -16.39
N HIS A 370 -12.61 6.25 -15.22
CA HIS A 370 -12.53 4.78 -15.08
C HIS A 370 -13.80 4.17 -14.48
N ILE A 371 -14.91 4.92 -14.47
CA ILE A 371 -16.21 4.45 -14.02
C ILE A 371 -17.19 4.43 -15.18
N GLU A 372 -17.83 3.28 -15.39
CA GLU A 372 -18.95 3.15 -16.30
C GLU A 372 -20.21 2.81 -15.51
N VAL A 373 -21.32 3.50 -15.80
CA VAL A 373 -22.63 3.20 -15.23
C VAL A 373 -23.60 3.04 -16.40
N VAL A 374 -24.17 1.85 -16.54
CA VAL A 374 -25.10 1.50 -17.63
C VAL A 374 -26.40 0.96 -17.06
N TYR A 375 -27.49 1.14 -17.80
CA TYR A 375 -28.81 0.65 -17.42
C TYR A 375 -29.15 -0.64 -18.18
N ALA A 376 -29.78 -1.60 -17.50
CA ALA A 376 -30.33 -2.81 -18.08
C ALA A 376 -31.85 -2.85 -17.84
N ASN A 377 -32.61 -3.01 -18.92
CA ASN A 377 -34.07 -3.06 -18.89
C ASN A 377 -34.60 -4.38 -18.32
N ASP A 378 -33.81 -5.44 -18.38
CA ASP A 378 -34.15 -6.74 -17.83
C ASP A 378 -32.88 -7.58 -17.55
N SER A 379 -33.07 -8.72 -16.90
CA SER A 379 -31.98 -9.66 -16.58
C SER A 379 -31.23 -10.19 -17.82
N ILE A 380 -31.89 -10.31 -18.97
CA ILE A 380 -31.28 -10.80 -20.22
C ILE A 380 -30.31 -9.75 -20.75
N GLU A 381 -30.69 -8.48 -20.71
CA GLU A 381 -29.83 -7.37 -21.08
C GLU A 381 -28.66 -7.19 -20.10
N ALA A 382 -28.91 -7.31 -18.80
CA ALA A 382 -27.84 -7.29 -17.80
C ALA A 382 -26.80 -8.39 -18.08
N GLU A 383 -27.23 -9.61 -18.42
CA GLU A 383 -26.32 -10.70 -18.80
C GLU A 383 -25.53 -10.40 -20.08
N LYS A 384 -26.15 -9.77 -21.09
CA LYS A 384 -25.45 -9.33 -22.31
C LYS A 384 -24.39 -8.26 -22.02
N LEU A 385 -24.70 -7.27 -21.18
CA LEU A 385 -23.77 -6.21 -20.77
C LEU A 385 -22.59 -6.79 -19.97
N ILE A 386 -22.86 -7.66 -19.00
CA ILE A 386 -21.82 -8.36 -18.26
C ILE A 386 -20.95 -9.23 -19.18
N LYS A 387 -21.54 -9.91 -20.17
CA LYS A 387 -20.76 -10.67 -21.16
C LYS A 387 -19.83 -9.77 -21.98
N ASN A 388 -20.27 -8.57 -22.35
CA ASN A 388 -19.43 -7.57 -23.00
C ASN A 388 -18.28 -7.15 -22.09
N TYR A 389 -18.55 -6.75 -20.84
CA TYR A 389 -17.50 -6.38 -19.88
C TYR A 389 -16.49 -7.51 -19.65
N LYS A 390 -16.94 -8.76 -19.52
CA LYS A 390 -16.05 -9.93 -19.45
C LYS A 390 -15.14 -10.05 -20.67
N SER A 391 -15.64 -9.77 -21.87
CA SER A 391 -14.81 -9.78 -23.09
C SER A 391 -13.75 -8.68 -23.12
N GLN A 392 -13.93 -7.61 -22.33
CA GLN A 392 -12.96 -6.53 -22.12
C GLN A 392 -12.03 -6.77 -20.92
N GLY A 393 -12.13 -7.93 -20.25
CA GLY A 393 -11.27 -8.29 -19.12
C GLY A 393 -11.84 -7.97 -17.74
N TYR A 394 -13.08 -7.48 -17.64
CA TYR A 394 -13.73 -7.25 -16.34
C TYR A 394 -14.06 -8.57 -15.64
N GLN A 395 -13.75 -8.64 -14.35
CA GLN A 395 -14.20 -9.70 -13.47
C GLN A 395 -15.63 -9.42 -13.01
N TYR A 396 -16.45 -10.47 -12.94
CA TYR A 396 -17.83 -10.40 -12.44
C TYR A 396 -18.15 -11.64 -11.62
N ARG A 397 -18.63 -11.43 -10.38
CA ARG A 397 -19.16 -12.46 -9.48
C ARG A 397 -20.64 -12.16 -9.21
N LYS A 398 -21.47 -13.20 -9.30
CA LYS A 398 -22.94 -13.08 -9.24
C LYS A 398 -23.43 -12.71 -7.84
N GLU A 399 -22.69 -13.11 -6.80
CA GLU A 399 -22.86 -12.63 -5.42
C GLU A 399 -21.51 -12.46 -4.71
N PRO A 400 -21.41 -11.63 -3.65
CA PRO A 400 -20.18 -11.43 -2.87
C PRO A 400 -19.63 -12.69 -2.18
N TYR A 401 -20.40 -13.79 -2.09
CA TYR A 401 -19.98 -15.06 -1.49
C TYR A 401 -20.79 -16.23 -2.08
N ASP A 402 -20.43 -16.70 -3.28
CA ASP A 402 -20.82 -18.05 -3.70
C ASP A 402 -19.95 -19.06 -2.92
N ALA A 403 -20.56 -19.77 -1.97
CA ALA A 403 -19.88 -20.65 -1.02
C ALA A 403 -19.23 -21.92 -1.63
N ASN A 404 -19.32 -22.10 -2.96
CA ASN A 404 -18.82 -23.28 -3.68
C ASN A 404 -17.59 -22.99 -4.55
N ASP A 405 -17.10 -21.75 -4.61
CA ASP A 405 -15.85 -21.48 -5.29
C ASP A 405 -14.70 -21.53 -4.28
N ASN A 406 -13.99 -22.66 -4.26
CA ASN A 406 -12.79 -22.88 -3.46
C ASN A 406 -11.63 -21.94 -3.88
N THR A 407 -11.84 -20.98 -4.78
CA THR A 407 -10.99 -19.79 -4.99
C THR A 407 -11.22 -18.76 -3.87
N THR A 408 -10.93 -19.19 -2.65
CA THR A 408 -11.05 -18.41 -1.42
C THR A 408 -9.91 -17.39 -1.31
N GLY A 409 -10.12 -16.22 -1.90
CA GLY A 409 -9.29 -15.03 -1.70
C GLY A 409 -10.06 -13.76 -2.01
N GLN A 410 -9.84 -12.72 -1.21
CA GLN A 410 -10.07 -11.32 -1.59
C GLN A 410 -9.14 -10.98 -2.78
N GLU A 411 -9.39 -11.57 -3.94
CA GLU A 411 -8.61 -11.29 -5.13
C GLU A 411 -8.99 -9.90 -5.63
N HIS A 412 -7.99 -9.03 -5.66
CA HIS A 412 -8.16 -7.69 -6.21
C HIS A 412 -8.33 -7.78 -7.73
N ALA A 413 -9.44 -7.25 -8.25
CA ALA A 413 -9.70 -7.20 -9.68
C ALA A 413 -9.09 -5.93 -10.28
N GLU A 414 -8.34 -6.05 -11.38
CA GLU A 414 -7.93 -4.85 -12.15
C GLU A 414 -9.15 -4.10 -12.67
N TYR A 415 -10.10 -4.83 -13.24
CA TYR A 415 -11.37 -4.34 -13.76
C TYR A 415 -12.52 -5.12 -13.12
N LEU A 416 -13.51 -4.42 -12.55
CA LEU A 416 -14.62 -5.03 -11.82
C LEU A 416 -15.97 -4.61 -12.42
N ALA A 417 -16.84 -5.57 -12.75
CA ALA A 417 -18.21 -5.32 -13.13
C ALA A 417 -19.17 -5.79 -12.02
N VAL A 418 -20.19 -5.00 -11.71
CA VAL A 418 -21.16 -5.28 -10.64
C VAL A 418 -22.57 -4.97 -11.13
N VAL A 419 -23.53 -5.84 -10.79
CA VAL A 419 -24.96 -5.60 -11.04
C VAL A 419 -25.62 -5.09 -9.77
N LEU A 420 -26.32 -3.98 -9.86
CA LEU A 420 -27.18 -3.44 -8.79
C LEU A 420 -28.62 -3.49 -9.27
N ASN A 421 -29.48 -4.16 -8.53
CA ASN A 421 -30.91 -4.27 -8.85
C ASN A 421 -31.75 -3.31 -7.99
N ASP A 422 -33.07 -3.43 -8.12
CA ASP A 422 -34.12 -2.75 -7.35
C ASP A 422 -34.03 -2.93 -5.81
N GLN A 423 -33.15 -3.82 -5.32
CA GLN A 423 -32.97 -4.01 -3.89
C GLN A 423 -32.21 -2.85 -3.22
N TYR A 424 -31.53 -2.00 -3.99
CA TYR A 424 -30.76 -0.88 -3.49
C TYR A 424 -31.50 0.43 -3.72
N TYR A 425 -31.44 1.35 -2.77
CA TYR A 425 -32.05 2.68 -2.88
C TYR A 425 -31.27 3.70 -2.04
N TYR A 426 -31.48 4.99 -2.26
CA TYR A 426 -30.92 6.05 -1.42
C TYR A 426 -31.97 6.52 -0.40
N ASP A 427 -31.60 6.64 0.88
CA ASP A 427 -32.49 7.23 1.88
C ASP A 427 -32.49 8.78 1.84
N GLU A 428 -33.32 9.39 2.69
CA GLU A 428 -33.44 10.86 2.79
C GLU A 428 -32.14 11.56 3.21
N GLU A 429 -31.25 10.84 3.89
CA GLU A 429 -29.92 11.32 4.30
C GLU A 429 -28.87 11.11 3.20
N GLY A 430 -29.24 10.49 2.07
CA GLY A 430 -28.36 10.25 0.93
C GLY A 430 -27.47 9.02 1.07
N TYR A 431 -27.73 8.13 2.03
CA TYR A 431 -27.02 6.87 2.16
C TYR A 431 -27.62 5.79 1.26
N LEU A 432 -26.76 4.97 0.66
CA LEU A 432 -27.19 3.75 -0.02
C LEU A 432 -27.69 2.74 1.02
N ARG A 433 -28.88 2.21 0.79
CA ARG A 433 -29.61 1.26 1.63
C ARG A 433 -29.98 0.02 0.84
N SER A 434 -30.25 -1.08 1.55
CA SER A 434 -30.92 -2.24 0.97
C SER A 434 -32.24 -2.54 1.66
N ASN A 435 -33.25 -2.91 0.88
CA ASN A 435 -34.58 -3.31 1.35
C ASN A 435 -34.64 -4.79 1.83
N LYS A 436 -33.57 -5.58 1.68
CA LYS A 436 -33.46 -6.90 2.31
C LYS A 436 -33.21 -6.79 3.82
N GLN A 437 -34.28 -6.90 4.61
CA GLN A 437 -34.18 -7.15 6.04
C GLN A 437 -33.91 -8.63 6.31
N GLY A 438 -32.66 -9.06 6.16
CA GLY A 438 -32.20 -10.40 6.54
C GLY A 438 -31.23 -10.32 7.70
N ARG A 439 -31.52 -11.02 8.80
CA ARG A 439 -30.59 -11.30 9.91
C ARG A 439 -29.35 -12.03 9.35
N LYS A 440 -28.36 -11.29 8.86
CA LYS A 440 -27.03 -11.79 8.54
C LYS A 440 -26.02 -10.97 9.34
N GLU A 441 -24.90 -11.59 9.71
CA GLU A 441 -23.80 -10.96 10.46
C GLU A 441 -23.25 -9.70 9.75
N MET A 442 -23.49 -9.56 8.44
CA MET A 442 -23.10 -8.40 7.64
C MET A 442 -24.23 -8.01 6.68
N SER A 443 -24.58 -6.71 6.63
CA SER A 443 -25.60 -6.20 5.70
C SER A 443 -25.15 -6.24 4.25
N ASP A 444 -26.10 -6.23 3.32
CA ASP A 444 -25.79 -6.32 1.88
C ASP A 444 -25.08 -5.06 1.36
N VAL A 445 -25.40 -3.88 1.91
CA VAL A 445 -24.67 -2.64 1.62
C VAL A 445 -23.22 -2.73 2.09
N ARG A 446 -22.97 -3.28 3.28
CA ARG A 446 -21.61 -3.48 3.79
C ARG A 446 -20.82 -4.48 2.94
N LYS A 447 -21.44 -5.57 2.49
CA LYS A 447 -20.82 -6.51 1.53
C LYS A 447 -20.48 -5.83 0.21
N LEU A 448 -21.41 -5.05 -0.33
CA LEU A 448 -21.20 -4.32 -1.58
C LEU A 448 -20.02 -3.36 -1.45
N PHE A 449 -19.93 -2.59 -0.35
CA PHE A 449 -18.80 -1.70 -0.11
C PHE A 449 -17.46 -2.44 -0.14
N HIS A 450 -17.33 -3.53 0.59
CA HIS A 450 -16.10 -4.32 0.63
C HIS A 450 -15.76 -4.93 -0.73
N TYR A 451 -16.77 -5.43 -1.45
CA TYR A 451 -16.61 -5.99 -2.78
C TYR A 451 -16.15 -4.94 -3.80
N LEU A 452 -16.80 -3.77 -3.84
CA LEU A 452 -16.41 -2.66 -4.70
C LEU A 452 -14.97 -2.20 -4.43
N ASN A 453 -14.56 -2.18 -3.16
CA ASN A 453 -13.19 -1.80 -2.80
C ASN A 453 -12.11 -2.83 -3.21
N GLN A 454 -12.46 -3.97 -3.81
CA GLN A 454 -11.48 -4.91 -4.37
C GLN A 454 -10.91 -4.43 -5.71
N VAL A 455 -11.61 -3.52 -6.41
CA VAL A 455 -11.18 -3.00 -7.72
C VAL A 455 -9.91 -2.16 -7.61
N LYS A 456 -9.01 -2.32 -8.59
CA LYS A 456 -7.77 -1.55 -8.69
C LYS A 456 -7.87 -0.39 -9.67
N GLU A 457 -8.37 -0.60 -10.88
CA GLU A 457 -8.24 0.39 -11.96
C GLU A 457 -9.59 0.90 -12.49
N SER A 458 -10.51 0.03 -12.93
CA SER A 458 -11.81 0.47 -13.49
C SER A 458 -13.01 -0.31 -12.96
N LEU A 459 -14.14 0.38 -12.77
CA LEU A 459 -15.38 -0.18 -12.25
C LEU A 459 -16.53 0.06 -13.24
N ALA A 460 -17.25 -1.01 -13.58
CA ALA A 460 -18.48 -0.96 -14.34
C ALA A 460 -19.68 -1.35 -13.45
N LEU A 461 -20.70 -0.50 -13.42
CA LEU A 461 -21.96 -0.74 -12.72
C LEU A 461 -23.09 -0.94 -13.74
N VAL A 462 -23.71 -2.12 -13.70
CA VAL A 462 -24.91 -2.45 -14.46
C VAL A 462 -26.12 -2.29 -13.54
N ILE A 463 -26.93 -1.28 -13.77
CA ILE A 463 -28.12 -0.99 -12.97
C ILE A 463 -29.32 -1.70 -13.61
N LEU A 464 -29.81 -2.74 -12.95
CA LEU A 464 -30.91 -3.57 -13.40
C LEU A 464 -32.24 -3.02 -12.87
N GLU A 465 -33.09 -2.54 -13.77
CA GLU A 465 -34.47 -2.11 -13.49
C GLU A 465 -34.61 -1.12 -12.31
N ASN A 466 -33.59 -0.28 -12.09
CA ASN A 466 -33.54 0.67 -10.97
C ASN A 466 -33.19 2.09 -11.46
N GLU A 467 -34.18 2.78 -12.03
CA GLU A 467 -34.02 4.12 -12.61
C GLU A 467 -33.56 5.17 -11.59
N GLU A 468 -34.01 5.05 -10.33
CA GLU A 468 -33.68 6.01 -9.28
C GLU A 468 -32.18 5.97 -8.95
N VAL A 469 -31.64 4.78 -8.65
CA VAL A 469 -30.21 4.61 -8.39
C VAL A 469 -29.40 4.98 -9.61
N TYR A 470 -29.83 4.57 -10.81
CA TYR A 470 -29.17 4.94 -12.06
C TYR A 470 -29.05 6.46 -12.22
N GLY A 471 -30.14 7.20 -12.02
CA GLY A 471 -30.16 8.66 -12.11
C GLY A 471 -29.24 9.34 -11.09
N ARG A 472 -29.20 8.84 -9.85
CA ARG A 472 -28.29 9.36 -8.80
C ARG A 472 -26.83 9.13 -9.15
N LEU A 473 -26.47 7.94 -9.64
CA LEU A 473 -25.10 7.62 -10.05
C LEU A 473 -24.65 8.41 -11.29
N LEU A 474 -25.54 8.64 -12.26
CA LEU A 474 -25.23 9.51 -13.40
C LEU A 474 -24.99 10.97 -12.97
N ASN A 475 -25.77 11.50 -12.02
CA ASN A 475 -25.52 12.84 -11.47
C ASN A 475 -24.17 12.91 -10.77
N LEU A 476 -23.80 11.86 -10.04
CA LEU A 476 -22.50 11.74 -9.40
C LEU A 476 -21.36 11.77 -10.44
N LEU A 477 -21.49 11.03 -11.54
CA LEU A 477 -20.52 11.03 -12.65
C LEU A 477 -20.32 12.42 -13.28
N GLN A 478 -21.40 13.21 -13.34
CA GLN A 478 -21.41 14.55 -13.93
C GLN A 478 -21.05 15.67 -12.94
N GLY A 479 -20.83 15.34 -11.67
CA GLY A 479 -20.51 16.33 -10.65
C GLY A 479 -21.66 17.27 -10.28
N LYS A 480 -22.91 16.83 -10.51
CA LYS A 480 -24.12 17.67 -10.39
C LYS A 480 -24.76 17.63 -9.02
#